data_AF-A0A285SK50-F1
#
_entry.id   AF-A0A285SK50-F1
#
_cell.length_a   1.000
_cell.length_b   1.000
_cell.length_c   1.000
_cell.angle_alpha   90.00
_cell.angle_beta   90.00
_cell.angle_gamma   90.00
#
_symmetry.space_group_name_H-M   'P 1'
#
loop_
_entity.id
_entity.type
_entity.pdbx_description
1 polymer ?
#
loop_
_entity_poly.entity_id
_entity_poly.type
_entity_poly.pdbx_seq_one_letter_code
_entity_poly.pdbx_strand_id
1 'polypeptide(L)'
;MRYINMSQIEPGMKLGSEVFDSYGRVLLGGKAELTQEYIDRLTSLGFDGLYISDELSKDIEVEPIISPVLRGKGIDCVRRQDIDGCMIVAKEMVEEILSKASITIDMNDLRETDDYTYSHSVNVALYCAIIGLSLHYDEKALEELALAGLLHDLGKMSIPSEILNKEGRLTQEEYQIMKSHAQMSYDILKERWDVTPNVKVAVLFHHENVDGSGYPRGITAEDMTDYTKIIHVADVFDALLSKRPYKNPYSAYEVSEYMMGACGIMFDRDVVMALLKHVPLYPKGTEMIMSDGRHCIIVENSDFHNLRPIIRLMDGTTIDLTDKDYLNITLVAAASADSFSRESEEERNVMIQAYERYKVMVVDDMMTNLQMARGILEYFYDLTLLKNGNQALKYLEKNEPVDAIVMDVDMPGLDGVETARRIREQLHLEIPILFVTALNDSETVKRCREVGASGYIVRPFQPTFIKSELKRIITGRGDAE
;
A
#
# COMPACT_ATOMS: atom_id res chain seq x y z
N MET A 1 7.28 -13.57 -28.96
CA MET A 1 5.96 -12.92 -28.94
C MET A 1 6.04 -11.61 -28.19
N ARG A 2 5.16 -10.68 -28.49
CA ARG A 2 4.99 -9.40 -27.76
C ARG A 2 3.55 -9.20 -27.34
N TYR A 3 3.33 -8.54 -26.22
CA TYR A 3 2.00 -8.22 -25.73
C TYR A 3 1.47 -6.97 -26.43
N ILE A 4 0.27 -7.05 -27.02
CA ILE A 4 -0.42 -5.96 -27.69
C ILE A 4 -1.78 -5.75 -27.03
N ASN A 5 -2.12 -4.50 -26.72
CA ASN A 5 -3.42 -4.17 -26.14
C ASN A 5 -4.55 -4.41 -27.15
N MET A 6 -5.73 -4.85 -26.70
CA MET A 6 -6.87 -5.15 -27.59
C MET A 6 -7.21 -4.00 -28.55
N SER A 7 -7.02 -2.74 -28.13
CA SER A 7 -7.27 -1.56 -28.99
C SER A 7 -6.35 -1.46 -30.22
N GLN A 8 -5.22 -2.15 -30.21
CA GLN A 8 -4.21 -2.16 -31.27
C GLN A 8 -4.18 -3.49 -32.04
N ILE A 9 -5.04 -4.45 -31.68
CA ILE A 9 -5.09 -5.75 -32.33
C ILE A 9 -5.96 -5.65 -33.58
N GLU A 10 -5.40 -6.09 -34.71
CA GLU A 10 -6.08 -6.09 -36.01
C GLU A 10 -6.31 -7.51 -36.53
N PRO A 11 -7.37 -7.74 -37.32
CA PRO A 11 -7.56 -9.01 -38.02
C PRO A 11 -6.34 -9.39 -38.87
N GLY A 12 -5.95 -10.67 -38.82
CA GLY A 12 -4.77 -11.19 -39.51
C GLY A 12 -3.50 -11.28 -38.65
N MET A 13 -3.49 -10.65 -37.46
CA MET A 13 -2.42 -10.87 -36.48
C MET A 13 -2.45 -12.32 -35.96
N LYS A 14 -1.28 -12.87 -35.61
CA LYS A 14 -1.16 -14.26 -35.14
C LYS A 14 -0.90 -14.31 -33.65
N LEU A 15 -1.63 -15.17 -32.95
CA LEU A 15 -1.41 -15.40 -31.52
C LEU A 15 -0.02 -15.97 -31.25
N GLY A 16 0.68 -15.39 -30.27
CA GLY A 16 1.96 -15.87 -29.76
C GLY A 16 1.81 -16.98 -28.73
N SER A 17 0.74 -16.94 -27.93
CA SER A 17 0.43 -17.93 -26.91
C SER A 17 -0.99 -18.47 -27.06
N GLU A 18 -1.28 -19.57 -26.37
CA GLU A 18 -2.65 -20.00 -26.14
C GLU A 18 -3.41 -18.96 -25.30
N VAL A 19 -4.72 -18.86 -25.54
CA VAL A 19 -5.63 -18.03 -24.75
C VAL A 19 -6.52 -18.95 -23.95
N PHE A 20 -6.62 -18.72 -22.65
CA PHE A 20 -7.40 -19.54 -21.73
C PHE A 20 -8.62 -18.76 -21.23
N ASP A 21 -9.66 -19.46 -20.79
CA ASP A 21 -10.70 -18.88 -19.95
C ASP A 21 -10.30 -18.91 -18.46
N SER A 22 -11.14 -18.32 -17.61
CA SER A 22 -10.96 -18.27 -16.16
C SER A 22 -10.94 -19.63 -15.45
N TYR A 23 -11.24 -20.72 -16.17
CA TYR A 23 -11.15 -22.09 -15.69
C TYR A 23 -9.94 -22.84 -16.25
N GLY A 24 -9.04 -22.15 -16.96
CA GLY A 24 -7.84 -22.73 -17.56
C GLY A 24 -8.11 -23.56 -18.82
N ARG A 25 -9.29 -23.41 -19.46
CA ARG A 25 -9.61 -24.10 -20.71
C ARG A 25 -9.17 -23.25 -21.90
N VAL A 26 -8.55 -23.90 -22.88
CA VAL A 26 -8.10 -23.22 -24.11
C VAL A 26 -9.30 -22.68 -24.89
N LEU A 27 -9.37 -21.36 -25.05
CA LEU A 27 -10.31 -20.64 -25.91
C LEU A 27 -9.78 -20.59 -27.35
N LEU A 28 -8.49 -20.30 -27.51
CA LEU A 28 -7.81 -20.24 -28.80
C LEU A 28 -6.43 -20.88 -28.70
N GLY A 29 -6.10 -21.73 -29.67
CA GLY A 29 -4.78 -22.35 -29.76
C GLY A 29 -3.70 -21.34 -30.14
N GLY A 30 -2.47 -21.58 -29.68
CA GLY A 30 -1.32 -20.77 -30.07
C GLY A 30 -1.12 -20.78 -31.58
N LYS A 31 -0.69 -19.63 -32.14
CA LYS A 31 -0.50 -19.38 -33.58
C LYS A 31 -1.78 -19.27 -34.41
N ALA A 32 -2.96 -19.28 -33.79
CA ALA A 32 -4.20 -18.99 -34.52
C ALA A 32 -4.16 -17.55 -35.07
N GLU A 33 -4.66 -17.38 -36.28
CA GLU A 33 -4.84 -16.07 -36.90
C GLU A 33 -6.13 -15.44 -36.38
N LEU A 34 -6.04 -14.20 -35.90
CA LEU A 34 -7.15 -13.49 -35.29
C LEU A 34 -8.11 -12.98 -36.37
N THR A 35 -9.37 -13.40 -36.29
CA THR A 35 -10.48 -12.85 -37.09
C THR A 35 -11.16 -11.73 -36.32
N GLN A 36 -11.95 -10.89 -36.99
CA GLN A 36 -12.75 -9.87 -36.31
C GLN A 36 -13.69 -10.49 -35.26
N GLU A 37 -14.29 -11.65 -35.56
CA GLU A 37 -15.16 -12.37 -34.63
C GLU A 37 -14.40 -12.81 -33.35
N TYR A 38 -13.15 -13.25 -33.48
CA TYR A 38 -12.32 -13.58 -32.31
C TYR A 38 -12.00 -12.35 -31.49
N ILE A 39 -11.63 -11.23 -32.13
CA ILE A 39 -11.30 -9.97 -31.45
C ILE A 39 -12.52 -9.46 -30.67
N ASP A 40 -13.70 -9.42 -31.30
CA ASP A 40 -14.93 -8.97 -30.66
C ASP A 40 -15.31 -9.87 -29.47
N ARG A 41 -15.19 -11.19 -29.63
CA ARG A 41 -15.48 -12.15 -28.57
C ARG A 41 -14.53 -12.02 -27.40
N LEU A 42 -13.22 -11.93 -27.64
CA LEU A 42 -12.22 -11.75 -26.57
C LEU A 42 -12.42 -10.41 -25.87
N THR A 43 -12.72 -9.34 -26.61
CA THR A 43 -13.04 -8.03 -26.01
C THR A 43 -14.27 -8.13 -25.11
N SER A 44 -15.33 -8.83 -25.55
CA SER A 44 -16.54 -9.04 -24.74
C SER A 44 -16.31 -9.90 -23.49
N LEU A 45 -15.28 -10.74 -23.51
CA LEU A 45 -14.85 -11.54 -22.36
C LEU A 45 -13.93 -10.76 -21.41
N GLY A 46 -13.61 -9.50 -21.73
CA GLY A 46 -12.84 -8.61 -20.87
C GLY A 46 -11.32 -8.72 -21.01
N PHE A 47 -10.81 -9.28 -22.11
CA PHE A 47 -9.38 -9.32 -22.36
C PHE A 47 -8.84 -7.90 -22.61
N ASP A 48 -7.76 -7.51 -21.92
CA ASP A 48 -7.09 -6.21 -22.11
C ASP A 48 -6.07 -6.24 -23.27
N GLY A 49 -5.59 -7.42 -23.66
CA GLY A 49 -4.61 -7.59 -24.73
C GLY A 49 -4.22 -9.05 -24.92
N LEU A 50 -3.40 -9.32 -25.94
CA LEU A 50 -2.97 -10.66 -26.32
C LEU A 50 -1.48 -10.66 -26.66
N TYR A 51 -0.83 -11.80 -26.44
CA TYR A 51 0.48 -12.03 -27.02
C TYR A 51 0.35 -12.31 -28.50
N ILE A 52 1.06 -11.53 -29.32
CA ILE A 52 1.13 -11.63 -30.76
C ILE A 52 2.53 -12.10 -31.17
N SER A 53 2.58 -12.95 -32.19
CA SER A 53 3.82 -13.39 -32.82
C SER A 53 3.97 -12.74 -34.18
N ASP A 54 5.05 -11.95 -34.33
CA ASP A 54 5.42 -11.25 -35.55
C ASP A 54 6.94 -11.29 -35.77
N GLU A 55 7.43 -10.74 -36.89
CA GLU A 55 8.86 -10.73 -37.22
C GLU A 55 9.73 -9.99 -36.19
N LEU A 56 9.18 -8.97 -35.52
CA LEU A 56 9.90 -8.19 -34.50
C LEU A 56 10.07 -8.97 -33.20
N SER A 57 9.16 -9.89 -32.88
CA SER A 57 9.11 -10.62 -31.62
C SER A 57 9.37 -12.12 -31.73
N LYS A 58 9.79 -12.62 -32.90
CA LYS A 58 9.93 -14.06 -33.19
C LYS A 58 10.90 -14.84 -32.29
N ASP A 59 11.91 -14.16 -31.77
CA ASP A 59 12.96 -14.69 -30.90
C ASP A 59 12.77 -14.32 -29.42
N ILE A 60 11.66 -13.64 -29.10
CA ILE A 60 11.29 -13.31 -27.72
C ILE A 60 10.41 -14.44 -27.19
N GLU A 61 10.94 -15.25 -26.29
CA GLU A 61 10.16 -16.27 -25.57
C GLU A 61 9.70 -15.70 -24.23
N VAL A 62 8.39 -15.80 -23.97
CA VAL A 62 7.78 -15.34 -22.72
C VAL A 62 7.14 -16.58 -22.08
N GLU A 63 7.68 -16.99 -20.93
CA GLU A 63 7.16 -18.15 -20.20
C GLU A 63 6.57 -17.70 -18.86
N PRO A 64 5.29 -18.02 -18.57
CA PRO A 64 4.66 -17.62 -17.32
C PRO A 64 5.28 -18.39 -16.16
N ILE A 65 5.55 -17.71 -15.05
CA ILE A 65 6.32 -18.25 -13.90
C ILE A 65 5.63 -19.44 -13.27
N ILE A 66 4.31 -19.33 -13.14
CA ILE A 66 3.41 -20.40 -12.75
C ILE A 66 2.43 -20.64 -13.89
N SER A 67 1.96 -21.87 -14.03
CA SER A 67 0.98 -22.21 -15.05
C SER A 67 -0.31 -21.40 -14.86
N PRO A 68 -0.97 -20.96 -15.96
CA PRO A 68 -2.25 -20.26 -15.87
C PRO A 68 -3.31 -21.05 -15.09
N VAL A 69 -3.26 -22.38 -15.17
CA VAL A 69 -4.12 -23.29 -14.40
C VAL A 69 -3.88 -23.15 -12.90
N LEU A 70 -2.61 -23.18 -12.46
CA LEU A 70 -2.26 -23.01 -11.05
C LEU A 70 -2.64 -21.62 -10.53
N ARG A 71 -2.40 -20.57 -11.33
CA ARG A 71 -2.83 -19.21 -11.01
C ARG A 71 -4.34 -19.12 -10.80
N GLY A 72 -5.12 -19.67 -11.72
CA GLY A 72 -6.59 -19.73 -11.62
C GLY A 72 -7.07 -20.51 -10.40
N LYS A 73 -6.44 -21.65 -10.08
CA LYS A 73 -6.71 -22.38 -8.82
C LYS A 73 -6.43 -21.52 -7.59
N GLY A 74 -5.31 -20.80 -7.56
CA GLY A 74 -4.94 -19.90 -6.47
C GLY A 74 -5.98 -18.81 -6.23
N ILE A 75 -6.41 -18.13 -7.31
CA ILE A 75 -7.47 -17.11 -7.26
C ILE A 75 -8.77 -17.71 -6.69
N ASP A 76 -9.20 -18.89 -7.17
CA ASP A 76 -10.41 -19.55 -6.69
C ASP A 76 -10.32 -19.95 -5.21
N CYS A 77 -9.15 -20.43 -4.75
CA CYS A 77 -8.93 -20.80 -3.35
C CYS A 77 -9.01 -19.58 -2.43
N VAL A 78 -8.32 -18.48 -2.76
CA VAL A 78 -8.37 -17.24 -1.98
C VAL A 78 -9.79 -16.70 -1.93
N ARG A 79 -10.49 -16.66 -3.07
CA ARG A 79 -11.88 -16.20 -3.17
C ARG A 79 -12.84 -17.01 -2.30
N ARG A 80 -12.66 -18.32 -2.23
CA ARG A 80 -13.49 -19.22 -1.41
C ARG A 80 -13.04 -19.31 0.06
N GLN A 81 -11.98 -18.60 0.43
CA GLN A 81 -11.32 -18.71 1.74
C GLN A 81 -10.93 -20.16 2.06
N ASP A 82 -10.57 -20.93 1.03
CA ASP A 82 -10.14 -22.32 1.15
C ASP A 82 -8.66 -22.37 1.55
N ILE A 83 -8.40 -22.38 2.85
CA ILE A 83 -7.05 -22.40 3.41
C ILE A 83 -6.32 -23.69 3.02
N ASP A 84 -7.00 -24.84 3.03
CA ASP A 84 -6.41 -26.14 2.65
C ASP A 84 -6.00 -26.12 1.18
N GLY A 85 -6.86 -25.59 0.31
CA GLY A 85 -6.56 -25.33 -1.09
C GLY A 85 -5.37 -24.39 -1.28
N CYS A 86 -5.30 -23.29 -0.50
CA CYS A 86 -4.15 -22.36 -0.55
C CYS A 86 -2.83 -23.03 -0.16
N MET A 87 -2.82 -23.96 0.81
CA MET A 87 -1.62 -24.72 1.18
C MET A 87 -1.13 -25.60 0.03
N ILE A 88 -2.05 -26.25 -0.70
CA ILE A 88 -1.71 -27.04 -1.88
C ILE A 88 -1.17 -26.14 -3.00
N VAL A 89 -1.83 -25.01 -3.26
CA VAL A 89 -1.40 -24.03 -4.27
C VAL A 89 -0.02 -23.47 -3.95
N ALA A 90 0.26 -23.11 -2.70
CA ALA A 90 1.57 -22.61 -2.28
C ALA A 90 2.68 -23.63 -2.57
N LYS A 91 2.39 -24.91 -2.31
CA LYS A 91 3.32 -26.01 -2.63
C LYS A 91 3.52 -26.20 -4.13
N GLU A 92 2.44 -26.34 -4.90
CA GLU A 92 2.51 -26.46 -6.37
C GLU A 92 3.25 -25.26 -6.99
N MET A 93 3.06 -24.05 -6.43
CA MET A 93 3.73 -22.82 -6.87
C MET A 93 5.25 -22.90 -6.68
N VAL A 94 5.71 -23.34 -5.51
CA VAL A 94 7.14 -23.49 -5.23
C VAL A 94 7.76 -24.58 -6.09
N GLU A 95 7.08 -25.72 -6.26
CA GLU A 95 7.52 -26.80 -7.15
C GLU A 95 7.72 -26.30 -8.59
N GLU A 96 6.76 -25.53 -9.14
CA GLU A 96 6.88 -24.93 -10.47
C GLU A 96 8.03 -23.92 -10.56
N ILE A 97 8.19 -23.03 -9.56
CA ILE A 97 9.29 -22.04 -9.52
C ILE A 97 10.65 -22.74 -9.50
N LEU A 98 10.83 -23.76 -8.65
CA LEU A 98 12.09 -24.49 -8.49
C LEU A 98 12.42 -25.35 -9.72
N SER A 99 11.42 -25.77 -10.49
CA SER A 99 11.61 -26.54 -11.72
C SER A 99 12.23 -25.73 -12.87
N LYS A 100 12.21 -24.39 -12.78
CA LYS A 100 12.69 -23.49 -13.83
C LYS A 100 14.19 -23.23 -13.71
N ALA A 101 14.91 -23.43 -14.82
CA ALA A 101 16.37 -23.31 -14.88
C ALA A 101 16.88 -21.85 -14.77
N SER A 102 16.04 -20.85 -15.05
CA SER A 102 16.38 -19.43 -14.90
C SER A 102 15.21 -18.66 -14.31
N ILE A 103 15.49 -17.78 -13.34
CA ILE A 103 14.54 -16.83 -12.71
C ILE A 103 14.29 -15.64 -13.67
N THR A 104 14.05 -15.93 -14.95
CA THR A 104 13.65 -14.92 -15.94
C THR A 104 12.14 -15.09 -16.10
N ILE A 105 11.39 -14.17 -15.50
CA ILE A 105 10.13 -14.49 -14.83
C ILE A 105 9.05 -13.49 -15.27
N ASP A 106 8.49 -13.64 -16.46
CA ASP A 106 7.60 -12.59 -16.99
C ASP A 106 6.19 -12.64 -16.38
N MET A 107 5.85 -11.57 -15.67
CA MET A 107 4.62 -11.40 -14.88
C MET A 107 3.40 -10.89 -15.67
N ASN A 108 3.48 -10.78 -17.00
CA ASN A 108 2.35 -10.33 -17.79
C ASN A 108 1.38 -11.50 -18.03
N ASP A 109 0.74 -11.97 -16.97
CA ASP A 109 -0.48 -12.76 -17.05
C ASP A 109 -1.68 -11.81 -16.96
N LEU A 110 -2.24 -11.57 -18.14
CA LEU A 110 -3.65 -11.32 -18.44
C LEU A 110 -4.52 -10.99 -17.23
N ARG A 111 -4.83 -9.70 -17.07
CA ARG A 111 -5.92 -9.24 -16.23
C ARG A 111 -7.22 -9.84 -16.75
N GLU A 112 -7.74 -10.82 -16.01
CA GLU A 112 -9.15 -11.17 -16.06
C GLU A 112 -9.91 -10.19 -15.17
N THR A 113 -11.09 -9.81 -15.63
CA THR A 113 -11.93 -8.74 -15.07
C THR A 113 -12.36 -8.98 -13.61
N ASP A 114 -12.62 -7.85 -12.93
CA ASP A 114 -13.33 -7.62 -11.68
C ASP A 114 -12.77 -8.08 -10.32
N ASP A 115 -11.78 -8.99 -10.26
CA ASP A 115 -11.33 -9.58 -8.98
C ASP A 115 -9.87 -9.22 -8.59
N TYR A 116 -9.55 -7.92 -8.62
CA TYR A 116 -8.21 -7.38 -8.33
C TYR A 116 -7.56 -7.92 -7.04
N THR A 117 -8.32 -8.02 -5.95
CA THR A 117 -7.82 -8.43 -4.62
C THR A 117 -7.31 -9.88 -4.60
N TYR A 118 -7.92 -10.79 -5.35
CA TYR A 118 -7.52 -12.20 -5.36
C TYR A 118 -6.30 -12.42 -6.24
N SER A 119 -6.24 -11.77 -7.40
CA SER A 119 -5.04 -11.79 -8.26
C SER A 119 -3.84 -11.17 -7.54
N HIS A 120 -4.06 -10.08 -6.80
CA HIS A 120 -3.05 -9.46 -5.93
C HIS A 120 -2.47 -10.45 -4.93
N SER A 121 -3.29 -11.22 -4.21
CA SER A 121 -2.80 -12.20 -3.23
C SER A 121 -1.92 -13.28 -3.87
N VAL A 122 -2.27 -13.74 -5.08
CA VAL A 122 -1.46 -14.70 -5.83
C VAL A 122 -0.13 -14.08 -6.30
N ASN A 123 -0.14 -12.82 -6.75
CA ASN A 123 1.09 -12.13 -7.11
C ASN A 123 2.02 -11.91 -5.91
N VAL A 124 1.47 -11.48 -4.76
CA VAL A 124 2.24 -11.30 -3.53
C VAL A 124 2.86 -12.62 -3.09
N ALA A 125 2.12 -13.73 -3.14
CA ALA A 125 2.65 -15.07 -2.86
C ALA A 125 3.84 -15.43 -3.76
N LEU A 126 3.72 -15.15 -5.05
CA LEU A 126 4.76 -15.42 -6.03
C LEU A 126 6.01 -14.58 -5.78
N TYR A 127 5.86 -13.29 -5.53
CA TYR A 127 6.97 -12.41 -5.18
C TYR A 127 7.65 -12.85 -3.88
N CYS A 128 6.89 -13.24 -2.86
CA CYS A 128 7.45 -13.75 -1.61
C CYS A 128 8.32 -14.98 -1.84
N ALA A 129 7.86 -15.93 -2.67
CA ALA A 129 8.64 -17.12 -3.02
C ALA A 129 9.92 -16.77 -3.80
N ILE A 130 9.85 -15.86 -4.77
CA ILE A 130 11.03 -15.43 -5.55
C ILE A 130 12.06 -14.70 -4.68
N ILE A 131 11.60 -13.79 -3.81
CA ILE A 131 12.45 -13.09 -2.85
C ILE A 131 13.10 -14.10 -1.89
N GLY A 132 12.32 -15.03 -1.33
CA GLY A 132 12.83 -16.07 -0.46
C GLY A 132 13.91 -16.92 -1.13
N LEU A 133 13.69 -17.29 -2.40
CA LEU A 133 14.66 -18.08 -3.18
C LEU A 133 15.97 -17.30 -3.39
N SER A 134 15.86 -16.00 -3.71
CA SER A 134 17.00 -15.09 -3.83
C SER A 134 17.79 -14.96 -2.51
N LEU A 135 17.09 -14.97 -1.38
CA LEU A 135 17.67 -14.95 -0.04
C LEU A 135 18.12 -16.34 0.46
N HIS A 136 18.10 -17.36 -0.40
CA HIS A 136 18.55 -18.72 -0.13
C HIS A 136 17.75 -19.48 0.95
N TYR A 137 16.46 -19.18 1.08
CA TYR A 137 15.55 -19.98 1.91
C TYR A 137 15.35 -21.38 1.32
N ASP A 138 15.09 -22.35 2.20
CA ASP A 138 14.79 -23.72 1.80
C ASP A 138 13.35 -23.85 1.28
N GLU A 139 13.07 -24.95 0.56
CA GLU A 139 11.78 -25.21 -0.08
C GLU A 139 10.60 -25.06 0.89
N LYS A 140 10.74 -25.55 2.12
CA LYS A 140 9.69 -25.42 3.14
C LYS A 140 9.43 -23.96 3.50
N ALA A 141 10.47 -23.16 3.68
CA ALA A 141 10.31 -21.74 3.95
C ALA A 141 9.68 -20.99 2.76
N LEU A 142 10.01 -21.38 1.53
CA LEU A 142 9.36 -20.85 0.32
C LEU A 142 7.86 -21.17 0.30
N GLU A 143 7.47 -22.40 0.65
CA GLU A 143 6.05 -22.81 0.74
C GLU A 143 5.32 -21.96 1.78
N GLU A 144 5.92 -21.75 2.96
CA GLU A 144 5.35 -20.92 4.01
C GLU A 144 5.25 -19.43 3.59
N LEU A 145 6.25 -18.90 2.87
CA LEU A 145 6.22 -17.53 2.33
C LEU A 145 5.12 -17.34 1.28
N ALA A 146 5.00 -18.28 0.34
CA ALA A 146 3.94 -18.28 -0.66
C ALA A 146 2.55 -18.37 0.01
N LEU A 147 2.40 -19.27 0.99
CA LEU A 147 1.16 -19.39 1.76
C LEU A 147 0.81 -18.10 2.49
N ALA A 148 1.80 -17.46 3.13
CA ALA A 148 1.56 -16.20 3.83
C ALA A 148 1.11 -15.08 2.87
N GLY A 149 1.70 -15.00 1.66
CA GLY A 149 1.25 -14.09 0.61
C GLY A 149 -0.18 -14.37 0.13
N LEU A 150 -0.58 -15.64 -0.01
CA LEU A 150 -1.96 -15.99 -0.38
C LEU A 150 -2.99 -15.59 0.70
N LEU A 151 -2.59 -15.60 1.97
CA LEU A 151 -3.50 -15.47 3.11
C LEU A 151 -3.48 -14.09 3.79
N HIS A 152 -2.51 -13.21 3.48
CA HIS A 152 -2.28 -11.95 4.21
C HIS A 152 -3.53 -11.07 4.31
N ASP A 153 -4.32 -11.05 3.26
CA ASP A 153 -5.47 -10.17 3.07
C ASP A 153 -6.84 -10.84 3.26
N LEU A 154 -6.90 -12.09 3.76
CA LEU A 154 -8.18 -12.80 3.94
C LEU A 154 -9.20 -12.03 4.79
N GLY A 155 -8.72 -11.24 5.75
CA GLY A 155 -9.54 -10.38 6.60
C GLY A 155 -10.27 -9.26 5.85
N LYS A 156 -9.83 -8.88 4.64
CA LYS A 156 -10.52 -7.87 3.81
C LYS A 156 -11.96 -8.27 3.50
N MET A 157 -12.26 -9.58 3.45
CA MET A 157 -13.62 -10.09 3.24
C MET A 157 -14.58 -9.77 4.40
N SER A 158 -14.05 -9.42 5.57
CA SER A 158 -14.85 -8.99 6.73
C SER A 158 -15.00 -7.47 6.82
N ILE A 159 -14.34 -6.70 5.94
CA ILE A 159 -14.45 -5.25 5.87
C ILE A 159 -15.73 -4.89 5.12
N PRO A 160 -16.53 -3.91 5.60
CA PRO A 160 -17.72 -3.46 4.89
C PRO A 160 -17.42 -3.04 3.45
N SER A 161 -18.26 -3.48 2.50
CA SER A 161 -18.06 -3.23 1.07
C SER A 161 -18.01 -1.75 0.72
N GLU A 162 -18.70 -0.90 1.48
CA GLU A 162 -18.71 0.56 1.29
C GLU A 162 -17.35 1.19 1.62
N ILE A 163 -16.57 0.55 2.49
CA ILE A 163 -15.20 0.96 2.86
C ILE A 163 -14.20 0.31 1.90
N LEU A 164 -14.37 -0.97 1.63
CA LEU A 164 -13.45 -1.75 0.79
C LEU A 164 -13.39 -1.21 -0.65
N ASN A 165 -14.55 -0.87 -1.23
CA ASN A 165 -14.68 -0.45 -2.63
C ASN A 165 -14.91 1.07 -2.77
N LYS A 166 -14.51 1.87 -1.77
CA LYS A 166 -14.83 3.29 -1.74
C LYS A 166 -14.10 4.09 -2.82
N GLU A 167 -14.88 4.72 -3.71
CA GLU A 167 -14.70 5.96 -4.51
C GLU A 167 -13.44 6.86 -4.40
N GLY A 168 -12.86 6.94 -3.23
CA GLY A 168 -11.99 8.04 -2.85
C GLY A 168 -11.35 7.81 -1.50
N ARG A 169 -10.84 8.89 -0.91
CA ARG A 169 -10.10 8.76 0.34
C ARG A 169 -10.98 8.23 1.47
N LEU A 170 -10.43 7.25 2.18
CA LEU A 170 -11.00 6.79 3.44
C LEU A 170 -10.93 7.92 4.46
N THR A 171 -12.00 8.09 5.24
CA THR A 171 -11.96 8.89 6.45
C THR A 171 -11.06 8.22 7.49
N GLN A 172 -10.67 8.94 8.54
CA GLN A 172 -9.83 8.35 9.59
C GLN A 172 -10.48 7.12 10.24
N GLU A 173 -11.81 7.13 10.39
CA GLU A 173 -12.58 6.03 10.99
C GLU A 173 -12.64 4.83 10.05
N GLU A 174 -12.97 5.05 8.78
CA GLU A 174 -12.95 4.02 7.74
C GLU A 174 -11.54 3.42 7.58
N TYR A 175 -10.50 4.25 7.68
CA TYR A 175 -9.12 3.80 7.63
C TYR A 175 -8.76 2.92 8.84
N GLN A 176 -9.27 3.22 10.05
CA GLN A 176 -9.09 2.31 11.19
C GLN A 176 -9.77 0.96 10.99
N ILE A 177 -10.98 0.97 10.40
CA ILE A 177 -11.67 -0.27 10.06
C ILE A 177 -10.84 -1.03 9.02
N MET A 178 -10.36 -0.37 7.97
CA MET A 178 -9.50 -0.98 6.95
C MET A 178 -8.23 -1.61 7.58
N LYS A 179 -7.53 -0.91 8.49
CA LYS A 179 -6.34 -1.45 9.18
C LYS A 179 -6.59 -2.74 9.95
N SER A 180 -7.84 -2.98 10.37
CA SER A 180 -8.18 -4.18 11.15
C SER A 180 -8.13 -5.48 10.34
N HIS A 181 -8.07 -5.42 9.00
CA HIS A 181 -8.01 -6.62 8.15
C HIS A 181 -6.84 -7.54 8.51
N ALA A 182 -5.65 -6.99 8.83
CA ALA A 182 -4.49 -7.80 9.20
C ALA A 182 -4.74 -8.61 10.49
N GLN A 183 -5.39 -7.99 11.48
CA GLN A 183 -5.79 -8.67 12.71
C GLN A 183 -6.88 -9.72 12.45
N MET A 184 -7.84 -9.42 11.57
CA MET A 184 -8.89 -10.37 11.16
C MET A 184 -8.31 -11.57 10.40
N SER A 185 -7.37 -11.35 9.47
CA SER A 185 -6.64 -12.41 8.78
C SER A 185 -5.93 -13.32 9.79
N TYR A 186 -5.22 -12.74 10.77
CA TYR A 186 -4.61 -13.51 11.86
C TYR A 186 -5.65 -14.30 12.67
N ASP A 187 -6.79 -13.68 13.02
CA ASP A 187 -7.82 -14.31 13.83
C ASP A 187 -8.49 -15.51 13.13
N ILE A 188 -8.58 -15.49 11.80
CA ILE A 188 -9.01 -16.63 10.99
C ILE A 188 -8.00 -17.79 11.12
N LEU A 189 -6.70 -17.48 11.14
CA LEU A 189 -5.63 -18.46 11.10
C LEU A 189 -5.17 -18.95 12.49
N LYS A 190 -5.40 -18.19 13.56
CA LYS A 190 -4.74 -18.43 14.86
C LYS A 190 -4.96 -19.84 15.42
N GLU A 191 -6.15 -20.40 15.26
CA GLU A 191 -6.53 -21.73 15.77
C GLU A 191 -6.11 -22.90 14.85
N ARG A 192 -5.64 -22.60 13.63
CA ARG A 192 -5.17 -23.62 12.67
C ARG A 192 -3.80 -24.14 13.10
N TRP A 193 -3.72 -25.40 13.53
CA TRP A 193 -2.48 -26.02 14.02
C TRP A 193 -1.47 -26.34 12.91
N ASP A 194 -1.97 -26.46 11.69
CA ASP A 194 -1.27 -26.79 10.46
C ASP A 194 -0.69 -25.56 9.75
N VAL A 195 -1.06 -24.35 10.19
CA VAL A 195 -0.44 -23.08 9.77
C VAL A 195 0.64 -22.71 10.79
N THR A 196 1.86 -22.49 10.32
CA THR A 196 3.00 -22.22 11.21
C THR A 196 2.91 -20.84 11.85
N PRO A 197 3.55 -20.63 13.02
CA PRO A 197 3.62 -19.31 13.64
C PRO A 197 4.24 -18.24 12.72
N ASN A 198 5.22 -18.58 11.89
CA ASN A 198 5.87 -17.65 10.96
C ASN A 198 4.84 -17.07 9.99
N VAL A 199 4.01 -17.91 9.37
CA VAL A 199 2.93 -17.50 8.47
C VAL A 199 1.96 -16.56 9.19
N LYS A 200 1.49 -16.94 10.38
CA LYS A 200 0.53 -16.14 11.16
C LYS A 200 1.09 -14.76 11.53
N VAL A 201 2.33 -14.72 12.00
CA VAL A 201 3.01 -13.48 12.39
C VAL A 201 3.21 -12.57 11.18
N ALA A 202 3.60 -13.14 10.05
CA ALA A 202 3.78 -12.39 8.82
C ALA A 202 2.45 -11.81 8.30
N VAL A 203 1.37 -12.60 8.32
CA VAL A 203 0.00 -12.14 8.01
C VAL A 203 -0.46 -11.03 8.97
N LEU A 204 -0.14 -11.09 10.26
CA LEU A 204 -0.56 -10.05 11.20
C LEU A 204 0.20 -8.72 11.02
N PHE A 205 1.49 -8.79 10.68
CA PHE A 205 2.40 -7.66 10.71
C PHE A 205 2.86 -7.19 9.33
N HIS A 206 2.24 -7.64 8.24
CA HIS A 206 2.67 -7.26 6.88
C HIS A 206 2.53 -5.77 6.54
N HIS A 207 1.93 -4.95 7.42
CA HIS A 207 1.90 -3.47 7.32
C HIS A 207 2.84 -2.78 8.31
N GLU A 208 3.71 -3.52 8.99
CA GLU A 208 4.71 -2.94 9.87
C GLU A 208 5.90 -2.44 9.06
N ASN A 209 6.34 -1.22 9.38
CA ASN A 209 7.49 -0.57 8.76
C ASN A 209 8.74 -0.81 9.62
N VAL A 210 9.90 -0.97 8.98
CA VAL A 210 11.19 -1.22 9.66
C VAL A 210 11.50 -0.22 10.79
N ASP A 211 11.08 1.04 10.67
CA ASP A 211 11.26 2.08 11.69
C ASP A 211 10.20 2.11 12.81
N GLY A 212 9.21 1.21 12.77
CA GLY A 212 8.11 1.14 13.74
C GLY A 212 6.94 2.08 13.45
N SER A 213 6.94 2.82 12.34
CA SER A 213 5.83 3.71 11.96
C SER A 213 4.59 2.97 11.40
N GLY A 214 4.70 1.66 11.21
CA GLY A 214 3.65 0.81 10.66
C GLY A 214 2.56 0.42 11.66
N TYR A 215 1.77 -0.58 11.29
CA TYR A 215 0.65 -1.08 12.10
C TYR A 215 0.49 -2.60 11.96
N PRO A 216 -0.21 -3.30 12.88
CA PRO A 216 -1.04 -2.80 13.98
C PRO A 216 -0.33 -2.41 15.30
N ARG A 217 0.92 -2.81 15.52
CA ARG A 217 1.64 -2.66 16.79
C ARG A 217 2.81 -1.66 16.75
N GLY A 218 3.29 -1.28 15.57
CA GLY A 218 4.42 -0.37 15.43
C GLY A 218 5.73 -1.01 15.87
N ILE A 219 5.95 -2.28 15.49
CA ILE A 219 7.18 -3.01 15.83
C ILE A 219 8.33 -2.58 14.94
N THR A 220 9.55 -2.55 15.47
CA THR A 220 10.75 -2.17 14.70
C THR A 220 11.41 -3.39 14.06
N ALA A 221 12.35 -3.13 13.16
CA ALA A 221 13.12 -4.13 12.42
C ALA A 221 13.65 -5.29 13.26
N GLU A 222 14.06 -5.03 14.50
CA GLU A 222 14.63 -6.02 15.43
C GLU A 222 13.60 -7.04 15.91
N ASP A 223 12.34 -6.64 15.99
CA ASP A 223 11.22 -7.47 16.45
C ASP A 223 10.46 -8.11 15.28
N MET A 224 10.79 -7.74 14.04
CA MET A 224 10.21 -8.33 12.82
C MET A 224 10.85 -9.66 12.47
N THR A 225 10.02 -10.59 12.00
CA THR A 225 10.51 -11.79 11.32
C THR A 225 10.91 -11.45 9.89
N ASP A 226 11.82 -12.24 9.31
CA ASP A 226 12.17 -12.09 7.90
C ASP A 226 10.96 -12.29 6.98
N TYR A 227 10.00 -13.12 7.38
CA TYR A 227 8.75 -13.32 6.66
C TYR A 227 7.91 -12.04 6.62
N THR A 228 7.81 -11.33 7.75
CA THR A 228 7.11 -10.04 7.83
C THR A 228 7.73 -9.04 6.86
N LYS A 229 9.06 -8.95 6.84
CA LYS A 229 9.80 -8.04 5.94
C LYS A 229 9.59 -8.39 4.46
N ILE A 230 9.62 -9.68 4.12
CA ILE A 230 9.42 -10.16 2.75
C ILE A 230 8.01 -9.85 2.26
N ILE A 231 6.98 -10.18 3.04
CA ILE A 231 5.58 -9.94 2.64
C ILE A 231 5.31 -8.44 2.53
N HIS A 232 5.81 -7.62 3.47
CA HIS A 232 5.62 -6.17 3.41
C HIS A 232 6.16 -5.57 2.11
N VAL A 233 7.37 -5.97 1.71
CA VAL A 233 7.99 -5.55 0.45
C VAL A 233 7.19 -6.04 -0.76
N ALA A 234 6.75 -7.31 -0.76
CA ALA A 234 5.98 -7.89 -1.86
C ALA A 234 4.59 -7.26 -2.04
N ASP A 235 3.87 -7.03 -0.94
CA ASP A 235 2.55 -6.39 -0.91
C ASP A 235 2.63 -4.97 -1.47
N VAL A 236 3.53 -4.14 -0.93
CA VAL A 236 3.68 -2.76 -1.40
C VAL A 236 4.13 -2.70 -2.86
N PHE A 237 5.04 -3.59 -3.28
CA PHE A 237 5.47 -3.67 -4.66
C PHE A 237 4.32 -3.96 -5.63
N ASP A 238 3.52 -5.01 -5.38
CA ASP A 238 2.37 -5.35 -6.23
C ASP A 238 1.31 -4.23 -6.22
N ALA A 239 1.07 -3.65 -5.04
CA ALA A 239 0.13 -2.56 -4.84
C ALA A 239 0.46 -1.32 -5.69
N LEU A 240 1.74 -1.00 -5.89
CA LEU A 240 2.19 0.16 -6.66
C LEU A 240 2.11 -0.05 -8.18
N LEU A 241 2.33 -1.27 -8.66
CA LEU A 241 2.27 -1.63 -10.09
C LEU A 241 0.84 -1.90 -10.58
N SER A 242 -0.08 -2.09 -9.64
CA SER A 242 -1.45 -2.45 -9.94
C SER A 242 -2.35 -1.25 -10.26
N LYS A 243 -3.30 -1.44 -11.17
CA LYS A 243 -4.35 -0.44 -11.46
C LYS A 243 -5.40 -0.49 -10.37
N ARG A 244 -5.67 0.64 -9.71
CA ARG A 244 -6.74 0.78 -8.70
C ARG A 244 -7.81 1.74 -9.20
N PRO A 245 -9.07 1.62 -8.76
CA PRO A 245 -10.17 2.47 -9.22
C PRO A 245 -9.88 3.99 -9.17
N TYR A 246 -9.01 4.45 -8.25
CA TYR A 246 -8.67 5.88 -8.06
C TYR A 246 -7.21 6.22 -8.31
N LYS A 247 -6.41 5.30 -8.86
CA LYS A 247 -4.97 5.51 -9.02
C LYS A 247 -4.43 4.76 -10.22
N ASN A 248 -3.82 5.52 -11.14
CA ASN A 248 -3.02 4.94 -12.21
C ASN A 248 -1.80 4.23 -11.62
N PRO A 249 -1.39 3.07 -12.17
CA PRO A 249 -0.17 2.38 -11.79
C PRO A 249 1.03 3.32 -11.79
N TYR A 250 1.95 3.14 -10.84
CA TYR A 250 3.28 3.74 -10.97
C TYR A 250 4.03 3.06 -12.11
N SER A 251 4.86 3.84 -12.79
CA SER A 251 5.83 3.27 -13.73
C SER A 251 6.88 2.47 -12.95
N ALA A 252 7.45 1.45 -13.59
CA ALA A 252 8.34 0.54 -12.88
C ALA A 252 9.62 1.22 -12.32
N TYR A 253 10.07 2.32 -12.94
CA TYR A 253 11.19 3.11 -12.41
C TYR A 253 10.79 3.93 -11.16
N GLU A 254 9.57 4.45 -11.09
CA GLU A 254 9.11 5.16 -9.88
C GLU A 254 8.97 4.21 -8.71
N VAL A 255 8.48 2.98 -8.97
CA VAL A 255 8.38 1.94 -7.96
C VAL A 255 9.77 1.59 -7.43
N SER A 256 10.75 1.36 -8.31
CA SER A 256 12.09 0.99 -7.86
C SER A 256 12.77 2.12 -7.06
N GLU A 257 12.66 3.38 -7.50
CA GLU A 257 13.17 4.54 -6.76
C GLU A 257 12.49 4.69 -5.39
N TYR A 258 11.16 4.55 -5.32
CA TYR A 258 10.42 4.60 -4.06
C TYR A 258 10.87 3.50 -3.08
N MET A 259 10.96 2.26 -3.56
CA MET A 259 11.38 1.11 -2.76
C MET A 259 12.82 1.27 -2.25
N MET A 260 13.74 1.72 -3.10
CA MET A 260 15.13 1.99 -2.71
C MET A 260 15.22 3.16 -1.71
N GLY A 261 14.50 4.25 -1.95
CA GLY A 261 14.51 5.44 -1.11
C GLY A 261 13.90 5.23 0.28
N ALA A 262 12.99 4.27 0.41
CA ALA A 262 12.33 3.93 1.68
C ALA A 262 13.03 2.80 2.47
N CYS A 263 14.18 2.31 2.00
CA CYS A 263 14.99 1.34 2.74
C CYS A 263 15.47 1.90 4.09
N GLY A 264 15.33 1.12 5.16
CA GLY A 264 15.66 1.52 6.53
C GLY A 264 14.60 2.37 7.22
N ILE A 265 13.52 2.73 6.52
CA ILE A 265 12.34 3.40 7.06
C ILE A 265 11.15 2.45 6.99
N MET A 266 10.71 2.13 5.77
CA MET A 266 9.60 1.19 5.53
C MET A 266 10.14 -0.22 5.30
N PHE A 267 11.18 -0.35 4.49
CA PHE A 267 11.62 -1.64 3.97
C PHE A 267 12.97 -2.08 4.49
N ASP A 268 13.13 -3.41 4.60
CA ASP A 268 14.44 -4.02 4.82
C ASP A 268 15.24 -3.98 3.51
N ARG A 269 16.48 -3.52 3.59
CA ARG A 269 17.33 -3.29 2.42
C ARG A 269 17.60 -4.58 1.64
N ASP A 270 17.90 -5.67 2.34
CA ASP A 270 18.34 -6.90 1.67
C ASP A 270 17.16 -7.54 0.94
N VAL A 271 15.95 -7.41 1.50
CA VAL A 271 14.69 -7.84 0.87
C VAL A 271 14.40 -7.03 -0.40
N VAL A 272 14.53 -5.69 -0.36
CA VAL A 272 14.32 -4.84 -1.55
C VAL A 272 15.35 -5.16 -2.64
N MET A 273 16.62 -5.34 -2.26
CA MET A 273 17.67 -5.73 -3.20
C MET A 273 17.39 -7.10 -3.83
N ALA A 274 16.89 -8.07 -3.06
CA ALA A 274 16.51 -9.38 -3.56
C ALA A 274 15.34 -9.29 -4.56
N LEU A 275 14.31 -8.50 -4.25
CA LEU A 275 13.19 -8.23 -5.16
C LEU A 275 13.67 -7.60 -6.47
N LEU A 276 14.38 -6.47 -6.40
CA LEU A 276 14.81 -5.71 -7.59
C LEU A 276 15.83 -6.45 -8.47
N LYS A 277 16.46 -7.51 -7.95
CA LYS A 277 17.37 -8.34 -8.73
C LYS A 277 16.65 -9.45 -9.51
N HIS A 278 15.55 -9.98 -8.99
CA HIS A 278 14.95 -11.23 -9.48
C HIS A 278 13.49 -11.12 -9.90
N VAL A 279 12.77 -10.07 -9.51
CA VAL A 279 11.41 -9.79 -9.95
C VAL A 279 11.46 -8.78 -11.09
N PRO A 280 11.09 -9.17 -12.33
CA PRO A 280 11.27 -8.29 -13.46
C PRO A 280 10.31 -7.11 -13.44
N LEU A 281 10.89 -5.90 -13.48
CA LEU A 281 10.15 -4.64 -13.57
C LEU A 281 9.55 -4.39 -14.95
N TYR A 282 10.22 -4.93 -15.98
CA TYR A 282 9.85 -4.78 -17.37
C TYR A 282 9.69 -6.19 -17.96
N PRO A 283 8.48 -6.77 -18.01
CA PRO A 283 8.28 -8.11 -18.54
C PRO A 283 8.67 -8.19 -20.03
N LYS A 284 9.31 -9.27 -20.46
CA LYS A 284 9.65 -9.53 -21.86
C LYS A 284 8.41 -9.49 -22.73
N GLY A 285 8.61 -9.06 -23.96
CA GLY A 285 7.54 -8.88 -24.93
C GLY A 285 6.65 -7.67 -24.65
N THR A 286 6.84 -6.90 -23.58
CA THR A 286 6.07 -5.67 -23.35
C THR A 286 6.55 -4.57 -24.29
N GLU A 287 5.61 -3.85 -24.91
CA GLU A 287 5.91 -2.63 -25.65
C GLU A 287 5.95 -1.41 -24.72
N MET A 288 7.03 -0.64 -24.82
CA MET A 288 7.34 0.51 -23.96
C MET A 288 7.74 1.72 -24.79
N ILE A 289 7.54 2.91 -24.22
CA ILE A 289 8.02 4.18 -24.76
C ILE A 289 9.26 4.60 -23.98
N MET A 290 10.29 4.99 -24.72
CA MET A 290 11.56 5.52 -24.22
C MET A 290 11.42 7.03 -23.93
N SER A 291 12.28 7.57 -23.06
CA SER A 291 12.27 8.98 -22.68
C SER A 291 12.54 9.97 -23.82
N ASP A 292 13.01 9.48 -24.97
CA ASP A 292 13.19 10.26 -26.20
C ASP A 292 12.04 10.10 -27.21
N GLY A 293 10.95 9.41 -26.81
CA GLY A 293 9.75 9.20 -27.61
C GLY A 293 9.78 7.99 -28.55
N ARG A 294 10.89 7.24 -28.62
CA ARG A 294 10.94 6.00 -29.41
C ARG A 294 10.17 4.88 -28.74
N HIS A 295 9.58 4.01 -29.55
CA HIS A 295 8.93 2.78 -29.07
C HIS A 295 9.88 1.60 -29.14
N CYS A 296 9.78 0.70 -28.16
CA CYS A 296 10.59 -0.50 -28.09
C CYS A 296 9.83 -1.68 -27.46
N ILE A 297 10.32 -2.89 -27.70
CA ILE A 297 9.85 -4.13 -27.09
C ILE A 297 10.93 -4.63 -26.14
N ILE A 298 10.56 -5.07 -24.94
CA ILE A 298 11.51 -5.70 -24.01
C ILE A 298 11.92 -7.07 -24.53
N VAL A 299 13.22 -7.31 -24.68
CA VAL A 299 13.81 -8.56 -25.17
C VAL A 299 14.39 -9.38 -24.01
N GLU A 300 15.17 -8.74 -23.14
CA GLU A 300 15.83 -9.38 -22.00
C GLU A 300 15.79 -8.50 -20.76
N ASN A 301 15.49 -9.11 -19.61
CA ASN A 301 15.22 -8.43 -18.34
C ASN A 301 15.76 -9.21 -17.11
N SER A 302 16.55 -10.26 -17.31
CA SER A 302 17.15 -11.04 -16.21
C SER A 302 18.37 -10.37 -15.59
N ASP A 303 18.65 -10.75 -14.34
CA ASP A 303 19.87 -10.41 -13.61
C ASP A 303 20.19 -8.90 -13.59
N PHE A 304 21.30 -8.49 -14.20
CA PHE A 304 21.75 -7.10 -14.21
C PHE A 304 20.98 -6.24 -15.23
N HIS A 305 20.15 -6.85 -16.07
CA HIS A 305 19.27 -6.17 -17.04
C HIS A 305 17.88 -5.89 -16.47
N ASN A 306 17.57 -6.23 -15.21
CA ASN A 306 16.23 -6.01 -14.67
C ASN A 306 15.82 -4.52 -14.61
N LEU A 307 16.69 -3.66 -14.07
CA LEU A 307 16.45 -2.21 -14.02
C LEU A 307 16.68 -1.54 -15.39
N ARG A 308 17.49 -2.15 -16.25
CA ARG A 308 17.91 -1.61 -17.56
C ARG A 308 17.92 -2.74 -18.60
N PRO A 309 16.75 -3.07 -19.17
CA PRO A 309 16.60 -4.23 -20.04
C PRO A 309 17.29 -4.06 -21.39
N ILE A 310 17.50 -5.19 -22.07
CA ILE A 310 17.77 -5.19 -23.52
C ILE A 310 16.43 -4.98 -24.22
N ILE A 311 16.39 -4.00 -25.11
CA ILE A 311 15.20 -3.59 -25.84
C ILE A 311 15.39 -3.73 -27.34
N ARG A 312 14.30 -3.87 -28.07
CA ARG A 312 14.27 -3.83 -29.54
C ARG A 312 13.39 -2.69 -30.02
N LEU A 313 13.96 -1.78 -30.78
CA LEU A 313 13.23 -0.70 -31.44
C LEU A 313 12.32 -1.24 -32.55
N MET A 314 11.32 -0.46 -32.93
CA MET A 314 10.38 -0.83 -34.00
C MET A 314 11.01 -0.97 -35.39
N ASP A 315 12.23 -0.47 -35.59
CA ASP A 315 13.02 -0.69 -36.80
C ASP A 315 13.84 -2.01 -36.78
N GLY A 316 13.74 -2.77 -35.69
CA GLY A 316 14.46 -4.04 -35.47
C GLY A 316 15.81 -3.91 -34.76
N THR A 317 16.29 -2.69 -34.51
CA THR A 317 17.57 -2.46 -33.82
C THR A 317 17.46 -2.91 -32.36
N THR A 318 18.40 -3.73 -31.90
CA THR A 318 18.47 -4.17 -30.50
C THR A 318 19.48 -3.31 -29.74
N ILE A 319 19.11 -2.82 -28.56
CA ILE A 319 19.88 -1.92 -27.71
C ILE A 319 19.95 -2.50 -26.30
N ASP A 320 21.14 -2.57 -25.72
CA ASP A 320 21.33 -2.85 -24.29
C ASP A 320 21.31 -1.53 -23.52
N LEU A 321 20.32 -1.34 -22.64
CA LEU A 321 20.22 -0.09 -21.87
C LEU A 321 21.29 0.04 -20.78
N THR A 322 22.05 -1.02 -20.47
CA THR A 322 23.19 -0.96 -19.54
C THR A 322 24.43 -0.30 -20.16
N ASP A 323 24.48 -0.18 -21.49
CA ASP A 323 25.58 0.46 -22.20
C ASP A 323 25.67 1.96 -21.86
N LYS A 324 26.92 2.44 -21.75
CA LYS A 324 27.23 3.82 -21.33
C LYS A 324 26.59 4.88 -22.21
N ASP A 325 26.42 4.58 -23.49
CA ASP A 325 25.84 5.50 -24.47
C ASP A 325 24.33 5.71 -24.28
N TYR A 326 23.66 4.85 -23.50
CA TYR A 326 22.22 4.87 -23.27
C TYR A 326 21.82 5.12 -21.82
N LEU A 327 22.76 5.49 -20.93
CA LEU A 327 22.48 5.76 -19.52
C LEU A 327 21.52 6.95 -19.31
N ASN A 328 21.43 7.86 -20.27
CA ASN A 328 20.52 9.01 -20.25
C ASN A 328 19.11 8.70 -20.76
N ILE A 329 18.84 7.46 -21.16
CA ILE A 329 17.54 7.01 -21.64
C ILE A 329 16.85 6.16 -20.56
N THR A 330 15.56 6.37 -20.37
CA THR A 330 14.72 5.58 -19.45
C THR A 330 13.45 5.12 -20.15
N LEU A 331 12.74 4.17 -19.55
CA LEU A 331 11.44 3.68 -20.01
C LEU A 331 10.34 4.37 -19.21
N VAL A 332 9.40 5.04 -19.89
CA VAL A 332 8.49 6.00 -19.24
C VAL A 332 7.09 5.43 -19.01
N ALA A 333 6.53 4.71 -19.98
CA ALA A 333 5.26 4.01 -19.85
C ALA A 333 5.09 2.98 -20.98
N ALA A 334 4.26 1.97 -20.74
CA ALA A 334 3.73 1.14 -21.82
C ALA A 334 2.80 2.02 -22.70
N ALA A 335 2.81 1.81 -24.01
CA ALA A 335 2.09 2.62 -24.99
C ALA A 335 0.54 2.62 -24.86
N SER A 336 -0.01 2.02 -23.80
CA SER A 336 -1.44 1.87 -23.52
C SER A 336 -1.93 2.54 -22.23
N ALA A 337 -1.08 3.30 -21.51
CA ALA A 337 -1.56 4.12 -20.39
C ALA A 337 -1.94 5.52 -20.89
N ASP A 338 -3.23 5.86 -20.75
CA ASP A 338 -3.74 7.21 -20.95
C ASP A 338 -2.80 8.26 -20.33
N SER A 339 -2.51 9.26 -21.15
CA SER A 339 -1.54 10.33 -20.96
C SER A 339 -1.44 10.88 -19.53
N PHE A 340 -0.20 11.05 -19.07
CA PHE A 340 0.16 11.96 -17.98
C PHE A 340 -0.50 13.33 -18.18
N SER A 341 -1.52 13.66 -17.39
CA SER A 341 -2.10 14.99 -17.32
C SER A 341 -1.54 15.74 -16.11
N ARG A 342 -1.34 17.05 -16.21
CA ARG A 342 -0.96 17.89 -15.05
C ARG A 342 -1.96 17.78 -13.89
N GLU A 343 -3.23 17.51 -14.20
CA GLU A 343 -4.28 17.29 -13.21
C GLU A 343 -4.06 16.01 -12.40
N SER A 344 -3.59 14.93 -13.03
CA SER A 344 -3.27 13.68 -12.32
C SER A 344 -1.99 13.81 -11.47
N GLU A 345 -1.09 14.72 -11.83
CA GLU A 345 0.10 15.09 -11.03
C GLU A 345 -0.27 16.01 -9.85
N GLU A 346 -1.24 16.92 -10.01
CA GLU A 346 -1.81 17.72 -8.93
C GLU A 346 -2.56 16.85 -7.91
N GLU A 347 -3.42 15.93 -8.37
CA GLU A 347 -4.09 14.96 -7.48
C GLU A 347 -3.08 14.04 -6.75
N ARG A 348 -2.00 13.65 -7.45
CA ARG A 348 -0.88 12.87 -6.88
C ARG A 348 -0.11 13.67 -5.82
N ASN A 349 0.18 14.95 -6.05
CA ASN A 349 0.81 15.81 -5.04
C ASN A 349 -0.08 16.04 -3.83
N VAL A 350 -1.40 16.07 -4.02
CA VAL A 350 -2.37 16.07 -2.91
C VAL A 350 -2.40 14.72 -2.18
N MET A 351 -2.06 13.59 -2.83
CA MET A 351 -1.97 12.25 -2.20
C MET A 351 -0.65 12.02 -1.45
N ILE A 352 0.42 12.72 -1.80
CA ILE A 352 1.75 12.63 -1.17
C ILE A 352 1.87 13.56 0.05
N GLN A 353 0.90 14.46 0.29
CA GLN A 353 0.86 15.19 1.54
C GLN A 353 0.61 14.22 2.71
N ALA A 354 1.66 14.02 3.51
CA ALA A 354 1.54 13.48 4.86
C ALA A 354 0.38 14.21 5.55
N TYR A 355 -0.55 13.46 6.15
CA TYR A 355 -1.58 14.06 7.00
C TYR A 355 -0.90 15.03 7.95
N GLU A 356 -1.14 16.34 7.82
CA GLU A 356 -0.73 17.30 8.84
C GLU A 356 -1.51 16.93 10.10
N ARG A 357 -0.83 16.26 11.04
CA ARG A 357 -1.42 15.94 12.34
C ARG A 357 -1.51 17.23 13.11
N TYR A 358 -2.72 17.60 13.52
CA TYR A 358 -2.90 18.79 14.33
C TYR A 358 -2.07 18.68 15.62
N LYS A 359 -1.31 19.74 15.93
CA LYS A 359 -0.52 19.89 17.13
C LYS A 359 -1.47 20.25 18.27
N VAL A 360 -1.61 19.37 19.27
CA VAL A 360 -2.49 19.60 20.42
C VAL A 360 -1.66 19.67 21.69
N MET A 361 -1.83 20.75 22.45
CA MET A 361 -1.21 20.89 23.76
C MET A 361 -2.18 20.43 24.85
N VAL A 362 -1.71 19.61 25.78
CA VAL A 362 -2.47 19.21 26.97
C VAL A 362 -1.75 19.74 28.20
N VAL A 363 -2.47 20.50 29.04
CA VAL A 363 -1.92 21.13 30.24
C VAL A 363 -2.71 20.68 31.46
N ASP A 364 -2.04 19.97 32.37
CA ASP A 364 -2.65 19.38 33.57
C ASP A 364 -1.57 19.12 34.63
N ASP A 365 -1.84 19.43 35.89
CA ASP A 365 -0.85 19.29 36.97
C ASP A 365 -0.72 17.85 37.46
N MET A 366 -1.71 16.99 37.21
CA MET A 366 -1.70 15.59 37.56
C MET A 366 -1.12 14.73 36.44
N MET A 367 -0.02 14.05 36.73
CA MET A 367 0.62 13.12 35.78
C MET A 367 -0.33 12.02 35.26
N THR A 368 -1.27 11.56 36.07
CA THR A 368 -2.25 10.54 35.69
C THR A 368 -3.18 11.03 34.59
N ASN A 369 -3.56 12.31 34.61
CA ASN A 369 -4.43 12.90 33.61
C ASN A 369 -3.68 13.13 32.30
N LEU A 370 -2.42 13.57 32.37
CA LEU A 370 -1.56 13.69 31.19
C LEU A 370 -1.34 12.33 30.50
N GLN A 371 -1.16 11.25 31.27
CA GLN A 371 -1.02 9.89 30.72
C GLN A 371 -2.33 9.37 30.13
N MET A 372 -3.46 9.67 30.76
CA MET A 372 -4.78 9.36 30.20
C MET A 372 -5.01 10.10 28.88
N ALA A 373 -4.75 11.41 28.84
CA ALA A 373 -4.88 12.21 27.63
C ALA A 373 -3.93 11.73 26.52
N ARG A 374 -2.69 11.38 26.86
CA ARG A 374 -1.74 10.73 25.95
C ARG A 374 -2.33 9.46 25.35
N GLY A 375 -2.78 8.52 26.19
CA GLY A 375 -3.34 7.24 25.72
C GLY A 375 -4.58 7.39 24.84
N ILE A 376 -5.33 8.49 24.95
CA ILE A 376 -6.52 8.76 24.14
C ILE A 376 -6.17 9.52 22.85
N LEU A 377 -5.27 10.50 22.92
CA LEU A 377 -5.09 11.52 21.88
C LEU A 377 -3.81 11.35 21.04
N GLU A 378 -2.78 10.64 21.54
CA GLU A 378 -1.45 10.52 20.89
C GLU A 378 -1.52 9.80 19.54
N TYR A 379 -2.52 8.95 19.35
CA TYR A 379 -2.77 8.28 18.07
C TYR A 379 -3.41 9.21 17.02
N PHE A 380 -4.07 10.29 17.43
CA PHE A 380 -4.79 11.21 16.53
C PHE A 380 -4.08 12.54 16.29
N TYR A 381 -3.28 13.00 17.25
CA TYR A 381 -2.71 14.35 17.28
C TYR A 381 -1.23 14.32 17.68
N ASP A 382 -0.47 15.33 17.27
CA ASP A 382 0.89 15.53 17.76
C ASP A 382 0.84 16.24 19.11
N LEU A 383 1.14 15.51 20.19
CA LEU A 383 0.89 15.98 21.55
C LEU A 383 2.09 16.66 22.21
N THR A 384 1.83 17.82 22.80
CA THR A 384 2.72 18.45 23.78
C THR A 384 2.07 18.41 25.16
N LEU A 385 2.68 17.71 26.11
CA LEU A 385 2.16 17.57 27.48
C LEU A 385 2.91 18.48 28.45
N LEU A 386 2.19 19.33 29.18
CA LEU A 386 2.76 20.30 30.12
C LEU A 386 2.08 20.21 31.48
N LYS A 387 2.83 20.49 32.55
CA LYS A 387 2.38 20.26 33.93
C LYS A 387 1.76 21.47 34.63
N ASN A 388 1.72 22.64 33.97
CA ASN A 388 1.17 23.88 34.53
C ASN A 388 1.11 24.99 33.48
N GLY A 389 0.33 26.02 33.77
CA GLY A 389 0.16 27.18 32.88
C GLY A 389 1.43 27.97 32.59
N ASN A 390 2.39 28.04 33.51
CA ASN A 390 3.68 28.72 33.26
C ASN A 390 4.53 28.00 32.21
N GLN A 391 4.48 26.67 32.17
CA GLN A 391 5.11 25.89 31.10
C GLN A 391 4.42 26.13 29.76
N ALA A 392 3.09 26.21 29.74
CA ALA A 392 2.31 26.50 28.54
C ALA A 392 2.67 27.86 27.93
N LEU A 393 2.69 28.92 28.74
CA LEU A 393 3.07 30.26 28.29
C LEU A 393 4.51 30.28 27.72
N LYS A 394 5.48 29.72 28.45
CA LYS A 394 6.88 29.66 27.99
C LYS A 394 7.06 28.84 26.71
N TYR A 395 6.25 27.79 26.53
CA TYR A 395 6.29 26.98 25.33
C TYR A 395 5.78 27.79 24.13
N LEU A 396 4.64 28.46 24.28
CA LEU A 396 4.01 29.26 23.23
C LEU A 396 4.82 30.53 22.86
N GLU A 397 5.63 31.05 23.77
CA GLU A 397 6.57 32.15 23.47
C GLU A 397 7.73 31.74 22.56
N LYS A 398 8.09 30.44 22.55
CA LYS A 398 9.35 29.94 21.97
C LYS A 398 9.17 29.02 20.77
N ASN A 399 7.97 28.48 20.58
CA ASN A 399 7.68 27.49 19.55
C ASN A 399 6.53 27.97 18.67
N GLU A 400 6.33 27.29 17.55
CA GLU A 400 5.16 27.52 16.70
C GLU A 400 3.85 27.31 17.49
N PRO A 401 2.81 28.10 17.17
CA PRO A 401 1.51 27.95 17.80
C PRO A 401 0.93 26.55 17.52
N VAL A 402 0.23 26.02 18.52
CA VAL A 402 -0.49 24.75 18.43
C VAL A 402 -1.91 24.99 17.90
N ASP A 403 -2.53 23.96 17.35
CA ASP A 403 -3.86 24.03 16.75
C ASP A 403 -4.99 24.04 17.77
N ALA A 404 -4.79 23.41 18.93
CA ALA A 404 -5.72 23.46 20.06
C ALA A 404 -5.02 23.19 21.40
N ILE A 405 -5.66 23.65 22.48
CA ILE A 405 -5.21 23.41 23.85
C ILE A 405 -6.31 22.71 24.65
N VAL A 406 -5.99 21.57 25.25
CA VAL A 406 -6.76 20.95 26.34
C VAL A 406 -6.18 21.45 27.66
N MET A 407 -6.97 22.18 28.44
CA MET A 407 -6.50 22.89 29.63
C MET A 407 -7.29 22.43 30.85
N ASP A 408 -6.61 21.89 31.85
CA ASP A 408 -7.24 21.69 33.16
C ASP A 408 -7.51 23.05 33.84
N VAL A 409 -8.68 23.20 34.44
CA VAL A 409 -9.07 24.45 35.11
C VAL A 409 -8.33 24.61 36.43
N ASP A 410 -8.23 23.54 37.21
CA ASP A 410 -7.86 23.56 38.62
C ASP A 410 -6.38 23.18 38.80
N MET A 411 -5.48 24.07 38.36
CA MET A 411 -4.03 23.86 38.50
C MET A 411 -3.43 24.73 39.62
N PRO A 412 -2.44 24.22 40.38
CA PRO A 412 -1.75 24.99 41.40
C PRO A 412 -0.91 26.12 40.79
N GLY A 413 -0.98 27.29 41.44
CA GLY A 413 -0.27 28.49 41.00
C GLY A 413 -1.05 29.25 39.94
N LEU A 414 -0.73 29.01 38.66
CA LEU A 414 -1.43 29.64 37.55
C LEU A 414 -2.55 28.72 37.06
N ASP A 415 -3.80 29.06 37.41
CA ASP A 415 -4.98 28.27 37.05
C ASP A 415 -5.24 28.31 35.53
N GLY A 416 -6.06 27.38 35.02
CA GLY A 416 -6.30 27.24 33.59
C GLY A 416 -6.96 28.46 32.96
N VAL A 417 -7.89 29.11 33.67
CA VAL A 417 -8.62 30.29 33.17
C VAL A 417 -7.68 31.48 33.05
N GLU A 418 -6.85 31.71 34.06
CA GLU A 418 -5.85 32.76 34.08
C GLU A 418 -4.76 32.51 33.02
N THR A 419 -4.38 31.24 32.81
CA THR A 419 -3.47 30.85 31.74
C THR A 419 -4.04 31.21 30.37
N ALA A 420 -5.30 30.86 30.11
CA ALA A 420 -5.99 31.21 28.87
C ALA A 420 -6.08 32.73 28.67
N ARG A 421 -6.40 33.48 29.73
CA ARG A 421 -6.43 34.95 29.69
C ARG A 421 -5.08 35.53 29.28
N ARG A 422 -3.96 35.00 29.81
CA ARG A 422 -2.62 35.44 29.42
C ARG A 422 -2.23 35.04 28.00
N ILE A 423 -2.64 33.86 27.52
CA ILE A 423 -2.44 33.46 26.11
C ILE A 423 -3.11 34.49 25.18
N ARG A 424 -4.31 34.97 25.53
CA ARG A 424 -5.04 35.98 24.74
C ARG A 424 -4.47 37.38 24.88
N GLU A 425 -4.26 37.85 26.11
CA GLU A 425 -3.91 39.24 26.40
C GLU A 425 -2.42 39.54 26.22
N GLN A 426 -1.54 38.59 26.56
CA GLN A 426 -0.08 38.81 26.56
C GLN A 426 0.60 38.25 25.31
N LEU A 427 0.16 37.07 24.83
CA LEU A 427 0.72 36.44 23.63
C LEU A 427 -0.07 36.78 22.36
N HIS A 428 -1.27 37.37 22.49
CA HIS A 428 -2.15 37.70 21.37
C HIS A 428 -2.49 36.51 20.45
N LEU A 429 -2.56 35.30 21.02
CA LEU A 429 -2.84 34.07 20.28
C LEU A 429 -4.31 33.66 20.42
N GLU A 430 -5.02 33.45 19.30
CA GLU A 430 -6.42 33.00 19.26
C GLU A 430 -6.58 31.47 19.12
N ILE A 431 -5.69 30.71 19.75
CA ILE A 431 -5.72 29.23 19.72
C ILE A 431 -6.97 28.72 20.45
N PRO A 432 -7.79 27.83 19.88
CA PRO A 432 -8.96 27.31 20.55
C PRO A 432 -8.62 26.51 21.82
N ILE A 433 -9.41 26.70 22.89
CA ILE A 433 -9.17 26.09 24.21
C ILE A 433 -10.37 25.28 24.65
N LEU A 434 -10.13 23.99 24.93
CA LEU A 434 -11.05 23.05 25.53
C LEU A 434 -10.71 22.89 27.02
N PHE A 435 -11.58 23.38 27.90
CA PHE A 435 -11.35 23.27 29.34
C PHE A 435 -11.76 21.90 29.89
N VAL A 436 -10.99 21.36 30.82
CA VAL A 436 -11.35 20.17 31.59
C VAL A 436 -11.53 20.57 33.05
N THR A 437 -12.68 20.27 33.64
CA THR A 437 -13.04 20.66 35.00
C THR A 437 -13.52 19.46 35.82
N ALA A 438 -13.22 19.45 37.12
CA ALA A 438 -13.73 18.46 38.07
C ALA A 438 -15.13 18.82 38.61
N LEU A 439 -15.55 20.09 38.49
CA LEU A 439 -16.80 20.61 39.05
C LEU A 439 -17.67 21.24 37.96
N ASN A 440 -18.97 20.97 38.00
CA ASN A 440 -19.98 21.62 37.16
C ASN A 440 -20.62 22.80 37.92
N ASP A 441 -19.82 23.63 38.58
CA ASP A 441 -20.33 24.85 39.20
C ASP A 441 -20.49 25.95 38.13
N SER A 442 -21.58 26.71 38.24
CA SER A 442 -21.97 27.70 37.23
C SER A 442 -20.99 28.89 37.16
N GLU A 443 -20.19 29.10 38.20
CA GLU A 443 -19.21 30.18 38.28
C GLU A 443 -17.97 29.87 37.45
N THR A 444 -17.42 28.66 37.55
CA THR A 444 -16.30 28.19 36.74
C THR A 444 -16.63 28.21 35.25
N VAL A 445 -17.81 27.72 34.85
CA VAL A 445 -18.24 27.75 33.43
C VAL A 445 -18.35 29.19 32.92
N LYS A 446 -18.83 30.11 33.75
CA LYS A 446 -18.93 31.54 33.39
C LYS A 446 -17.53 32.13 33.17
N ARG A 447 -16.59 31.86 34.08
CA ARG A 447 -15.18 32.30 33.97
C ARG A 447 -14.52 31.77 32.69
N CYS A 448 -14.71 30.50 32.34
CA CYS A 448 -14.19 29.92 31.10
C CYS A 448 -14.78 30.59 29.85
N ARG A 449 -16.08 30.92 29.85
CA ARG A 449 -16.72 31.62 28.72
C ARG A 449 -16.21 33.05 28.56
N GLU A 450 -15.95 33.76 29.65
CA GLU A 450 -15.42 35.14 29.62
C GLU A 450 -14.04 35.22 28.95
N VAL A 451 -13.23 34.16 29.04
CA VAL A 451 -11.92 34.07 28.36
C VAL A 451 -11.98 33.44 26.96
N GLY A 452 -13.17 33.20 26.42
CA GLY A 452 -13.36 32.69 25.06
C GLY A 452 -13.11 31.19 24.90
N ALA A 453 -13.53 30.37 25.86
CA ALA A 453 -13.49 28.90 25.75
C ALA A 453 -14.22 28.40 24.48
N SER A 454 -13.59 27.47 23.76
CA SER A 454 -14.17 26.81 22.59
C SER A 454 -15.03 25.59 22.96
N GLY A 455 -14.82 25.04 24.16
CA GLY A 455 -15.63 23.99 24.77
C GLY A 455 -15.20 23.71 26.22
N TYR A 456 -15.94 22.85 26.90
CA TYR A 456 -15.58 22.36 28.23
C TYR A 456 -16.02 20.91 28.43
N ILE A 457 -15.25 20.16 29.22
CA ILE A 457 -15.49 18.76 29.58
C ILE A 457 -15.46 18.63 31.10
N VAL A 458 -16.47 17.95 31.64
CA VAL A 458 -16.56 17.66 33.08
C VAL A 458 -16.04 16.25 33.35
N ARG A 459 -15.17 16.09 34.35
CA ARG A 459 -14.70 14.77 34.80
C ARG A 459 -15.74 14.08 35.71
N PRO A 460 -15.87 12.74 35.67
CA PRO A 460 -15.24 11.83 34.71
C PRO A 460 -15.92 11.89 33.33
N PHE A 461 -15.15 11.75 32.25
CA PHE A 461 -15.65 11.75 30.87
C PHE A 461 -15.27 10.48 30.12
N GLN A 462 -16.06 10.12 29.10
CA GLN A 462 -15.72 9.03 28.20
C GLN A 462 -14.64 9.48 27.20
N PRO A 463 -13.67 8.61 26.85
CA PRO A 463 -12.62 8.95 25.87
C PRO A 463 -13.13 9.43 24.50
N THR A 464 -14.30 8.93 24.07
CA THR A 464 -14.96 9.34 22.84
C THR A 464 -15.34 10.82 22.84
N PHE A 465 -15.71 11.36 24.00
CA PHE A 465 -16.19 12.73 24.16
C PHE A 465 -15.09 13.77 24.00
N ILE A 466 -13.91 13.53 24.58
CA ILE A 466 -12.76 14.45 24.41
C ILE A 466 -12.28 14.47 22.96
N LYS A 467 -12.35 13.33 22.27
CA LYS A 467 -11.99 13.22 20.86
C LYS A 467 -12.97 13.99 19.97
N SER A 468 -14.28 13.77 20.12
CA SER A 468 -15.29 14.44 19.30
C SER A 468 -15.25 15.96 19.51
N GLU A 469 -15.06 16.40 20.75
CA GLU A 469 -15.06 17.81 21.10
C GLU A 469 -13.80 18.54 20.61
N LEU A 470 -12.63 17.91 20.70
CA LEU A 470 -11.41 18.44 20.08
C LEU A 470 -11.54 18.55 18.55
N LYS A 471 -12.04 17.50 17.90
CA LYS A 471 -12.29 17.51 16.45
C LYS A 471 -13.24 18.64 16.05
N ARG A 472 -14.35 18.82 16.78
CA ARG A 472 -15.31 19.90 16.56
C ARG A 472 -14.66 21.28 16.66
N ILE A 473 -13.81 21.47 17.67
CA ILE A 473 -13.17 22.75 17.96
C ILE A 473 -12.07 23.09 16.95
N ILE A 474 -11.30 22.10 16.52
CA ILE A 474 -10.23 22.28 15.52
C ILE A 474 -10.80 22.51 14.11
N THR A 475 -11.84 21.77 13.72
CA THR A 475 -12.35 21.76 12.33
C THR A 475 -13.60 22.61 12.11
N GLY A 476 -14.26 23.09 13.17
CA GLY A 476 -15.49 23.87 13.10
C GLY A 476 -16.75 23.08 12.68
N ARG A 477 -16.68 21.76 12.51
CA ARG A 477 -17.81 20.88 12.19
C ARG A 477 -18.11 19.94 13.36
N GLY A 478 -19.34 19.98 13.87
CA GLY A 478 -19.83 18.94 14.79
C GLY A 478 -20.19 17.67 14.02
N ASP A 479 -20.04 16.50 14.65
CA ASP A 479 -20.54 15.25 14.07
C ASP A 479 -22.07 15.38 13.92
N ALA A 480 -22.55 15.45 12.67
CA ALA A 480 -23.95 15.23 12.35
C ALA A 480 -24.11 13.70 12.21
N GLU A 481 -25.08 13.19 12.98
CA GLU A 481 -25.51 11.79 13.19
C GLU A 481 -25.10 10.74 12.16
#